data_AF-A0A4W2BVT8-F1
#
_entry.id   AF-A0A4W2BVT8-F1
#
_cell.length_a   1.000
_cell.length_b   1.000
_cell.length_c   1.000
_cell.angle_alpha   90.00
_cell.angle_beta   90.00
_cell.angle_gamma   90.00
#
_symmetry.space_group_name_H-M   'P 1'
#
loop_
_entity.id
_entity.type
_entity.pdbx_description
1 polymer ?
#
loop_
_entity_poly.entity_id
_entity_poly.type
_entity_poly.pdbx_seq_one_letter_code
_entity_poly.pdbx_strand_id
1 'polypeptide(L)'
;MDALVEDDICILNHEKAHRRDPVTPVSIYSGDESVASHFALVTAYEDIKKRLKDSEKENSFLKKRIRILEEKLIGARKDEETSSVGREQVNKAYHAYREVCIDRDNLKSKLDKMNKDNSESLKVLNEQLQSKEVELLQLRTEVETQQVIRNLNPPSSNWEVEKLSCDLKIHGLEQELELLRKECRDLRIELQKAKQTDPSLDDNLNCRDLQRLSVSRSH
;
A
#
# COMPACT_ATOMS: atom_id res chain seq x y z
N MET A 1 6.46 56.91 -25.02
CA MET A 1 6.83 58.01 -25.93
C MET A 1 5.63 58.21 -26.84
N ASP A 2 4.65 58.97 -26.35
CA ASP A 2 3.46 59.36 -27.11
C ASP A 2 3.84 60.54 -28.02
N ALA A 3 3.70 60.34 -29.33
CA ALA A 3 3.81 61.41 -30.32
C ALA A 3 2.42 61.99 -30.55
N LEU A 4 2.03 62.94 -29.70
CA LEU A 4 0.94 63.87 -30.00
C LEU A 4 1.46 64.85 -31.05
N VAL A 5 1.28 64.50 -32.33
CA VAL A 5 1.37 65.47 -33.42
C VAL A 5 0.11 66.30 -33.37
N GLU A 6 0.20 67.49 -32.79
CA GLU A 6 -0.84 68.53 -32.86
C GLU A 6 -1.00 68.96 -34.31
N ASP A 7 -2.13 68.56 -34.90
CA ASP A 7 -2.55 68.93 -36.25
C ASP A 7 -3.20 70.33 -36.19
N ASP A 8 -2.36 71.35 -36.02
CA ASP A 8 -2.81 72.74 -35.91
C ASP A 8 -3.34 73.27 -37.25
N ILE A 9 -4.66 73.42 -37.35
CA ILE A 9 -5.32 74.06 -38.49
C ILE A 9 -5.17 75.58 -38.36
N CYS A 10 -4.24 76.16 -39.12
CA CYS A 10 -4.11 77.60 -39.25
C CYS A 10 -5.35 78.24 -39.91
N ILE A 11 -6.22 78.86 -39.11
CA ILE A 11 -7.36 79.65 -39.62
C ILE A 11 -6.82 80.92 -40.27
N LEU A 12 -6.94 81.02 -41.59
CA LEU A 12 -6.55 82.22 -42.35
C LEU A 12 -7.48 83.39 -41.98
N ASN A 13 -6.91 84.46 -41.41
CA ASN A 13 -7.66 85.69 -41.10
C ASN A 13 -8.20 86.35 -42.39
N HIS A 14 -9.52 86.52 -42.45
CA HIS A 14 -10.28 87.08 -43.57
C HIS A 14 -10.10 88.60 -43.75
N GLU A 15 -9.34 89.26 -42.86
CA GLU A 15 -9.10 90.70 -42.89
C GLU A 15 -8.32 91.17 -44.13
N LYS A 16 -7.62 90.27 -44.83
CA LYS A 16 -6.91 90.58 -46.09
C LYS A 16 -7.66 90.17 -47.36
N ALA A 17 -8.86 89.59 -47.26
CA ALA A 17 -9.65 89.15 -48.41
C ALA A 17 -10.75 90.15 -48.84
N HIS A 18 -10.79 91.35 -48.27
CA HIS A 18 -11.76 92.38 -48.66
C HIS A 18 -11.08 93.60 -49.31
N ARG A 19 -10.41 93.38 -50.45
CA ARG A 19 -10.28 94.42 -51.47
C ARG A 19 -11.47 94.28 -52.41
N ARG A 20 -12.47 95.10 -52.10
CA ARG A 20 -13.61 95.45 -52.93
C ARG A 20 -13.22 95.58 -54.41
N ASP A 21 -13.97 94.88 -55.24
CA ASP A 21 -14.53 95.48 -56.45
C ASP A 21 -16.00 95.01 -56.53
N PRO A 22 -16.98 95.86 -56.14
CA PRO A 22 -18.37 95.60 -56.43
C PRO A 22 -18.62 96.18 -57.83
N VAL A 23 -18.02 95.59 -58.86
CA VAL A 23 -18.60 95.74 -60.19
C VAL A 23 -19.80 94.82 -60.19
N THR A 24 -20.92 95.35 -59.68
CA THR A 24 -22.24 94.86 -60.07
C THR A 24 -22.23 94.80 -61.59
N PRO A 25 -22.30 93.61 -62.22
CA PRO A 25 -22.53 93.57 -63.65
C PRO A 25 -23.97 94.06 -63.79
N VAL A 26 -24.11 95.33 -64.19
CA VAL A 26 -25.36 95.84 -64.71
C VAL A 26 -25.70 94.93 -65.88
N SER A 27 -26.78 94.17 -65.72
CA SER A 27 -27.33 93.29 -66.74
C SER A 27 -27.75 94.14 -67.93
N ILE A 28 -26.86 94.22 -68.91
CA ILE A 28 -27.13 94.72 -70.26
C ILE A 28 -27.01 93.51 -71.19
N TYR A 29 -27.85 92.50 -70.98
CA TYR A 29 -28.19 91.51 -72.01
C TYR A 29 -29.50 90.79 -71.69
N SER A 30 -30.35 90.73 -72.73
CA SER A 30 -31.69 90.14 -72.91
C SER A 30 -32.35 89.35 -71.77
N GLY A 31 -33.64 89.60 -71.57
CA GLY A 31 -34.56 88.82 -70.72
C GLY A 31 -34.65 87.31 -71.02
N ASP A 32 -33.99 86.80 -72.06
CA ASP A 32 -33.82 85.37 -72.35
C ASP A 32 -32.74 84.72 -71.45
N GLU A 33 -31.72 85.48 -71.04
CA GLU A 33 -30.62 84.99 -70.19
C GLU A 33 -31.05 84.86 -68.72
N SER A 34 -31.98 85.71 -68.28
CA SER A 34 -32.68 85.55 -66.99
C SER A 34 -33.56 84.31 -66.97
N VAL A 35 -34.16 83.93 -68.11
CA VAL A 35 -35.00 82.72 -68.23
C VAL A 35 -34.12 81.47 -68.30
N ALA A 36 -33.02 81.51 -69.06
CA ALA A 36 -32.03 80.44 -69.13
C ALA A 36 -31.34 80.18 -67.77
N SER A 37 -30.97 81.23 -67.04
CA SER A 37 -30.41 81.15 -65.68
C SER A 37 -31.43 80.58 -64.68
N HIS A 38 -32.70 81.02 -64.75
CA HIS A 38 -33.76 80.48 -63.93
C HIS A 38 -34.02 78.98 -64.22
N PHE A 39 -34.07 78.60 -65.49
CA PHE A 39 -34.24 77.20 -65.91
C PHE A 39 -33.09 76.30 -65.42
N ALA A 40 -31.84 76.78 -65.50
CA ALA A 40 -30.68 76.07 -64.98
C ALA A 40 -30.76 75.86 -63.46
N LEU A 41 -31.20 76.88 -62.70
CA LEU A 41 -31.36 76.79 -61.25
C LEU A 41 -32.47 75.81 -60.86
N VAL A 42 -33.62 75.83 -61.55
CA VAL A 42 -34.73 74.88 -61.32
C VAL A 42 -34.27 73.46 -61.59
N THR A 43 -33.58 73.23 -62.71
CA THR A 43 -33.04 71.91 -63.08
C THR A 43 -32.02 71.41 -62.05
N ALA A 44 -31.11 72.28 -61.61
CA ALA A 44 -30.13 71.94 -60.57
C ALA A 44 -30.81 71.63 -59.22
N TYR A 45 -31.83 72.40 -58.85
CA TYR A 45 -32.61 72.16 -57.64
C TYR A 45 -33.33 70.80 -57.67
N GLU A 46 -33.96 70.47 -58.80
CA GLU A 46 -34.62 69.18 -59.00
C GLU A 46 -33.63 68.01 -58.95
N ASP A 47 -32.45 68.15 -59.58
CA ASP A 47 -31.38 67.14 -59.50
C ASP A 47 -30.87 66.95 -58.08
N ILE A 48 -30.54 68.05 -57.37
CA ILE A 48 -30.11 68.00 -55.97
C ILE A 48 -31.17 67.35 -55.09
N LYS A 49 -32.45 67.71 -55.26
CA LYS A 49 -33.57 67.13 -54.52
C LYS A 49 -33.70 65.63 -54.78
N LYS A 50 -33.51 65.19 -56.03
CA LYS A 50 -33.52 63.77 -56.41
C LYS A 50 -32.35 63.03 -55.77
N ARG A 51 -31.12 63.55 -55.91
CA ARG A 51 -29.90 62.97 -55.32
C ARG A 51 -29.99 62.88 -53.80
N LEU A 52 -30.55 63.89 -53.14
CA LEU A 52 -30.77 63.89 -51.70
C LEU A 52 -31.71 62.76 -51.29
N LYS A 53 -32.86 62.64 -51.96
CA LYS A 53 -33.85 61.58 -51.68
C LYS A 53 -33.28 60.18 -51.90
N ASP A 54 -32.46 59.99 -52.93
CA ASP A 54 -31.85 58.69 -53.20
C ASP A 54 -30.74 58.37 -52.18
N SER A 55 -29.96 59.38 -51.74
CA SER A 55 -28.99 59.23 -50.64
C SER A 55 -29.65 58.90 -49.31
N GLU A 56 -30.80 59.50 -48.98
CA GLU A 56 -31.57 59.19 -47.77
C GLU A 56 -32.04 57.72 -47.74
N LYS A 57 -32.51 57.19 -48.89
CA LYS A 57 -32.89 55.77 -49.01
C LYS A 57 -31.68 54.85 -48.84
N GLU A 58 -30.56 55.16 -49.49
CA GLU A 58 -29.32 54.40 -49.36
C GLU A 58 -28.82 54.41 -47.91
N ASN A 59 -28.84 55.56 -47.25
CA ASN A 59 -28.44 55.68 -45.84
C ASN A 59 -29.32 54.81 -44.92
N SER A 60 -30.64 54.79 -45.15
CA SER A 60 -31.57 53.92 -44.44
C SER A 60 -31.26 52.43 -44.67
N PHE A 61 -30.94 52.04 -45.91
CA PHE A 61 -30.52 50.67 -46.24
C PHE A 61 -29.21 50.29 -45.55
N LEU A 62 -28.20 51.17 -45.60
CA LEU A 62 -26.90 50.96 -44.94
C LEU A 62 -27.06 50.82 -43.42
N LYS A 63 -27.88 51.65 -42.78
CA LYS A 63 -28.19 51.52 -41.34
C LYS A 63 -28.78 50.16 -40.98
N LYS A 64 -29.72 49.65 -41.80
CA LYS A 64 -30.27 48.30 -41.59
C LYS A 64 -29.21 47.23 -41.79
N ARG A 65 -28.35 47.38 -42.80
CA ARG A 65 -27.27 46.42 -43.10
C ARG A 65 -26.22 46.39 -41.99
N ILE A 66 -25.81 47.55 -41.46
CA ILE A 66 -24.90 47.68 -40.33
C ILE A 66 -25.47 46.94 -39.12
N ARG A 67 -26.73 47.20 -38.75
CA ARG A 67 -27.38 46.50 -37.63
C ARG A 67 -27.35 44.97 -37.77
N ILE A 68 -27.66 44.46 -38.96
CA ILE A 68 -27.63 43.01 -39.23
C ILE A 68 -26.19 42.46 -39.11
N LEU A 69 -25.20 43.20 -39.59
CA LEU A 69 -23.80 42.78 -39.51
C LEU A 69 -23.27 42.79 -38.07
N GLU A 70 -23.65 43.79 -37.28
CA GLU A 70 -23.34 43.85 -35.85
C GLU A 70 -23.95 42.68 -35.08
N GLU A 71 -25.23 42.38 -35.33
CA GLU A 71 -25.91 41.23 -34.71
C GLU A 71 -25.23 39.90 -35.07
N LYS A 72 -24.87 39.71 -36.35
CA LYS A 72 -24.12 38.53 -36.80
C LYS A 72 -22.75 38.42 -36.15
N LEU A 73 -22.03 39.54 -36.01
CA LEU A 73 -20.71 39.57 -35.39
C LEU A 73 -20.78 39.19 -33.91
N ILE A 74 -21.77 39.70 -33.19
CA ILE A 74 -22.01 39.36 -31.77
C ILE A 74 -22.38 37.88 -31.64
N GLY A 75 -23.27 37.38 -32.51
CA GLY A 75 -23.66 35.97 -32.54
C GLY A 75 -22.47 35.03 -32.79
N ALA A 76 -21.62 35.35 -33.77
CA ALA A 76 -20.44 34.56 -34.10
C ALA A 76 -19.42 34.50 -32.95
N ARG A 77 -19.15 35.63 -32.29
CA ARG A 77 -18.25 35.67 -31.13
C ARG A 77 -18.74 34.78 -29.99
N LYS A 78 -20.05 34.80 -29.71
CA LYS A 78 -20.64 33.99 -28.64
C LYS A 78 -20.54 32.50 -28.93
N ASP A 79 -20.78 32.08 -30.18
CA ASP A 79 -20.67 30.68 -30.59
C ASP A 79 -19.23 30.18 -30.48
N GLU A 80 -18.26 30.97 -30.96
CA GLU A 80 -16.83 30.67 -30.87
C GLU A 80 -16.34 30.53 -29.42
N GLU A 81 -16.78 31.44 -28.53
CA GLU A 81 -16.45 31.38 -27.11
C GLU A 81 -17.03 30.11 -26.45
N THR A 82 -18.30 29.77 -26.72
CA THR A 82 -18.90 28.54 -26.17
C THR A 82 -18.26 27.25 -26.72
N SER A 83 -17.86 27.25 -27.99
CA SER A 83 -17.13 26.15 -28.62
C SER A 83 -15.74 25.97 -28.01
N SER A 84 -15.04 27.07 -27.73
CA SER A 84 -13.71 27.06 -27.10
C SER A 84 -13.74 26.48 -25.68
N VAL A 85 -14.73 26.87 -24.87
CA VAL A 85 -14.92 26.37 -23.50
C VAL A 85 -15.18 24.86 -23.50
N GLY A 86 -16.00 24.36 -24.43
CA GLY A 86 -16.22 22.92 -24.58
C GLY A 86 -14.93 22.16 -24.92
N ARG A 87 -14.11 22.70 -25.82
CA ARG A 87 -12.82 22.10 -26.19
C ARG A 87 -11.83 22.07 -25.02
N GLU A 88 -11.73 23.14 -24.25
CA GLU A 88 -10.86 23.21 -23.07
C GLU A 88 -11.28 22.22 -21.98
N GLN A 89 -12.59 22.07 -21.73
CA GLN A 89 -13.11 21.09 -20.77
C GLN A 89 -12.76 19.66 -21.19
N VAL A 90 -12.90 19.32 -22.47
CA VAL A 90 -12.52 18.00 -23.00
C VAL A 90 -11.02 17.77 -22.85
N ASN A 91 -10.18 18.75 -23.19
CA ASN A 91 -8.73 18.64 -23.00
C ASN A 91 -8.36 18.42 -21.53
N LYS A 92 -9.00 19.17 -20.62
CA LYS A 92 -8.79 19.02 -19.17
C LYS A 92 -9.19 17.63 -18.67
N ALA A 93 -10.33 17.11 -19.13
CA ALA A 93 -10.78 15.76 -18.80
C ALA A 93 -9.83 14.69 -19.35
N TYR A 94 -9.32 14.88 -20.57
CA TYR A 94 -8.33 13.99 -21.18
C TYR A 94 -7.03 13.94 -20.39
N HIS A 95 -6.50 15.11 -19.98
CA HIS A 95 -5.31 15.18 -19.14
C HIS A 95 -5.53 14.49 -17.79
N ALA A 96 -6.64 14.75 -17.11
CA ALA A 96 -6.96 14.10 -15.85
C ALA A 96 -7.03 12.57 -15.99
N TYR A 97 -7.71 12.07 -17.04
CA TYR A 97 -7.78 10.64 -17.31
C TYR A 97 -6.40 10.03 -17.59
N ARG A 98 -5.55 10.72 -18.35
CA ARG A 98 -4.20 10.27 -18.66
C ARG A 98 -3.34 10.12 -17.40
N GLU A 99 -3.38 11.10 -16.50
CA GLU A 99 -2.64 11.04 -15.24
C GLU A 99 -3.12 9.88 -14.36
N VAL A 100 -4.44 9.68 -14.26
CA VAL A 100 -5.02 8.53 -13.54
C VAL A 100 -4.58 7.19 -14.13
N CYS A 101 -4.46 7.08 -15.46
CA CYS A 101 -3.97 5.86 -16.10
C CYS A 101 -2.49 5.59 -15.75
N ILE A 102 -1.66 6.64 -15.72
CA ILE A 102 -0.26 6.53 -15.31
C ILE A 102 -0.17 6.06 -13.85
N ASP A 103 -0.94 6.67 -12.95
CA ASP A 103 -0.97 6.30 -11.54
C ASP A 103 -1.45 4.86 -11.33
N ARG A 104 -2.50 4.44 -12.06
CA ARG A 104 -2.98 3.06 -12.06
C ARG A 104 -1.88 2.08 -12.46
N ASP A 105 -1.15 2.37 -13.54
CA ASP A 105 -0.11 1.48 -14.05
C ASP A 105 1.09 1.43 -13.07
N ASN A 106 1.45 2.55 -12.46
CA ASN A 106 2.45 2.62 -11.40
C ASN A 106 2.04 1.80 -10.16
N LEU A 107 0.79 1.93 -9.71
CA LEU A 107 0.27 1.16 -8.58
C LEU A 107 0.22 -0.33 -8.90
N LYS A 108 -0.19 -0.70 -10.11
CA LYS A 108 -0.17 -2.09 -10.57
C LYS A 108 1.24 -2.66 -10.54
N SER A 109 2.23 -1.94 -11.07
CA SER A 109 3.63 -2.36 -11.02
C SER A 109 4.15 -2.53 -9.58
N LYS A 110 3.80 -1.61 -8.67
CA LYS A 110 4.15 -1.73 -7.24
C LYS A 110 3.50 -2.95 -6.58
N LEU A 111 2.24 -3.24 -6.90
CA LEU A 111 1.52 -4.40 -6.39
C LEU A 111 2.14 -5.70 -6.89
N ASP A 112 2.44 -5.79 -8.19
CA ASP A 112 3.07 -6.96 -8.80
C ASP A 112 4.45 -7.22 -8.18
N LYS A 113 5.23 -6.16 -7.96
CA LYS A 113 6.53 -6.25 -7.26
C LYS A 113 6.37 -6.76 -5.83
N MET A 114 5.45 -6.18 -5.05
CA MET A 114 5.22 -6.60 -3.67
C MET A 114 4.76 -8.06 -3.59
N ASN A 115 3.88 -8.49 -4.50
CA ASN A 115 3.45 -9.88 -4.58
C ASN A 115 4.61 -10.82 -4.90
N LYS A 116 5.50 -10.40 -5.82
CA LYS A 116 6.70 -11.17 -6.16
C LYS A 116 7.63 -11.31 -4.97
N ASP A 117 7.99 -10.19 -4.33
CA ASP A 117 8.86 -10.16 -3.16
C ASP A 117 8.26 -10.99 -2.00
N ASN A 118 6.94 -10.91 -1.78
CA ASN A 118 6.22 -11.70 -0.77
C ASN A 118 6.27 -13.20 -1.09
N SER A 119 6.06 -13.59 -2.36
CA SER A 119 6.14 -14.99 -2.78
C SER A 119 7.54 -15.57 -2.61
N GLU A 120 8.58 -14.77 -2.88
CA GLU A 120 9.97 -15.15 -2.69
C GLU A 120 10.32 -15.27 -1.21
N SER A 121 9.89 -14.31 -0.40
CA SER A 121 10.08 -14.35 1.06
C SER A 121 9.41 -15.57 1.69
N LEU A 122 8.18 -15.90 1.29
CA LEU A 122 7.49 -17.11 1.73
C LEU A 122 8.23 -18.38 1.30
N LYS A 123 8.76 -18.43 0.07
CA LYS A 123 9.55 -19.57 -0.41
C LYS A 123 10.80 -19.79 0.45
N VAL A 124 11.55 -18.73 0.72
CA VAL A 124 12.76 -18.79 1.57
C VAL A 124 12.43 -19.24 2.99
N LEU A 125 11.36 -18.69 3.59
CA LEU A 125 10.94 -19.08 4.93
C LEU A 125 10.54 -20.57 4.98
N ASN A 126 9.86 -21.06 3.95
CA ASN A 126 9.48 -22.46 3.85
C ASN A 126 10.71 -23.37 3.68
N GLU A 127 11.70 -22.98 2.87
CA GLU A 127 12.98 -23.70 2.74
C GLU A 127 13.74 -23.75 4.07
N GLN A 128 13.76 -22.64 4.83
CA GLN A 128 14.36 -22.60 6.17
C GLN A 128 13.64 -23.52 7.15
N LEU A 129 12.30 -23.53 7.13
CA LEU A 129 11.50 -24.41 7.96
C LEU A 129 11.81 -25.88 7.66
N GLN A 130 11.79 -26.27 6.39
CA GLN A 130 12.13 -27.64 5.95
C GLN A 130 13.54 -28.04 6.37
N SER A 131 14.52 -27.13 6.22
CA SER A 131 15.90 -27.39 6.69
C SER A 131 15.94 -27.65 8.19
N LYS A 132 15.17 -26.90 8.99
CA LYS A 132 15.11 -27.07 10.45
C LYS A 132 14.39 -28.34 10.87
N GLU A 133 13.35 -28.75 10.14
CA GLU A 133 12.67 -30.02 10.35
C GLU A 133 13.62 -31.21 10.14
N VAL A 134 14.43 -31.16 9.08
CA VAL A 134 15.44 -32.20 8.80
C VAL A 134 16.53 -32.23 9.88
N GLU A 135 17.06 -31.07 10.28
CA GLU A 135 18.05 -30.97 11.36
C GLU A 135 17.52 -31.56 12.68
N LEU A 136 16.25 -31.28 13.01
CA LEU A 136 15.60 -31.82 14.21
C LEU A 136 15.44 -33.35 14.13
N LEU A 137 15.06 -33.89 12.97
CA LEU A 137 14.98 -35.34 12.76
C LEU A 137 16.36 -36.01 12.89
N GLN A 138 17.42 -35.37 12.38
CA GLN A 138 18.79 -35.86 12.53
C GLN A 138 19.21 -35.88 14.00
N LEU A 139 18.97 -34.80 14.75
CA LEU A 139 19.27 -34.72 16.18
C LEU A 139 18.50 -35.75 17.00
N ARG A 140 17.21 -35.98 16.69
CA ARG A 140 16.42 -37.05 17.33
C ARG A 140 17.03 -38.43 17.09
N THR A 141 17.38 -38.72 15.84
CA THR A 141 18.01 -39.99 15.45
C THR A 141 19.37 -40.16 16.15
N GLU A 142 20.17 -39.11 16.25
CA GLU A 142 21.46 -39.12 16.94
C GLU A 142 21.27 -39.43 18.44
N VAL A 143 20.32 -38.76 19.11
CA VAL A 143 20.00 -39.02 20.52
C VAL A 143 19.51 -40.45 20.74
N GLU A 144 18.64 -40.95 19.88
CA GLU A 144 18.13 -42.33 19.95
C GLU A 144 19.27 -43.35 19.76
N THR A 145 20.13 -43.11 18.77
CA THR A 145 21.30 -43.97 18.50
C THR A 145 22.27 -43.95 19.68
N GLN A 146 22.59 -42.78 20.23
CA GLN A 146 23.43 -42.64 21.42
C GLN A 146 22.81 -43.36 22.64
N GLN A 147 21.50 -43.30 22.80
CA GLN A 147 20.80 -43.99 23.89
C GLN A 147 20.90 -45.52 23.73
N VAL A 148 20.70 -46.04 22.52
CA VAL A 148 20.86 -47.48 22.23
C VAL A 148 22.30 -47.92 22.49
N ILE A 149 23.30 -47.17 22.01
CA ILE A 149 24.72 -47.47 22.25
C ILE A 149 25.02 -47.49 23.75
N ARG A 150 24.52 -46.52 24.52
CA ARG A 150 24.68 -46.47 25.98
C ARG A 150 24.03 -47.67 26.67
N ASN A 151 22.88 -48.13 26.20
CA ASN A 151 22.20 -49.31 26.75
C ASN A 151 22.96 -50.61 26.44
N LEU A 152 23.58 -50.72 25.27
CA LEU A 152 24.38 -51.89 24.87
C LEU A 152 25.76 -51.92 25.52
N ASN A 153 26.35 -50.74 25.77
CA ASN A 153 27.60 -50.56 26.49
C ASN A 153 27.36 -49.71 27.75
N PRO A 154 26.85 -50.31 28.84
CA PRO A 154 26.70 -49.59 30.10
C PRO A 154 28.04 -48.96 30.49
N PRO A 155 28.07 -47.68 30.90
CA PRO A 155 29.30 -47.07 31.41
C PRO A 155 29.88 -47.96 32.49
N SER A 156 31.19 -48.26 32.41
CA SER A 156 31.83 -49.19 33.34
C SER A 156 31.67 -48.78 34.81
N SER A 157 31.49 -47.49 35.05
CA SER A 157 31.26 -46.93 36.39
C SER A 157 29.97 -47.40 37.04
N ASN A 158 28.93 -47.76 36.28
CA ASN A 158 27.64 -48.11 36.89
C ASN A 158 27.68 -49.53 37.50
N TRP A 159 28.29 -50.49 36.80
CA TRP A 159 28.43 -51.86 37.33
C TRP A 159 29.44 -51.93 38.47
N GLU A 160 30.49 -51.09 38.45
CA GLU A 160 31.46 -51.02 39.56
C GLU A 160 30.81 -50.52 40.85
N VAL A 161 29.97 -49.50 40.75
CA VAL A 161 29.25 -48.95 41.91
C VAL A 161 28.21 -49.94 42.45
N GLU A 162 27.43 -50.57 41.58
CA GLU A 162 26.46 -51.59 42.00
C GLU A 162 27.15 -52.81 42.63
N LYS A 163 28.27 -53.25 42.06
CA LYS A 163 29.09 -54.34 42.63
C LYS A 163 29.60 -54.01 44.02
N LEU A 164 30.22 -52.84 44.21
CA LEU A 164 30.70 -52.40 45.52
C LEU A 164 29.56 -52.28 46.55
N SER A 165 28.37 -51.84 46.12
CA SER A 165 27.18 -51.79 46.99
C SER A 165 26.71 -53.19 47.42
N CYS A 166 26.81 -54.18 46.53
CA CYS A 166 26.46 -55.56 46.85
C CYS A 166 27.48 -56.19 47.80
N ASP A 167 28.78 -56.00 47.54
CA ASP A 167 29.87 -56.50 48.39
C ASP A 167 29.75 -55.96 49.82
N LEU A 168 29.44 -54.67 49.99
CA LEU A 168 29.21 -54.06 51.30
C LEU A 168 28.02 -54.68 52.04
N LYS A 169 26.93 -54.98 51.31
CA LYS A 169 25.72 -55.58 51.88
C LYS A 169 25.95 -57.03 52.30
N ILE A 170 26.72 -57.80 51.53
CA ILE A 170 27.13 -59.16 51.86
C ILE A 170 27.94 -59.15 53.16
N HIS A 171 28.95 -58.28 53.26
CA HIS A 171 29.77 -58.17 54.46
C HIS A 171 28.94 -57.80 55.70
N GLY A 172 27.97 -56.89 55.56
CA GLY A 172 27.04 -56.56 56.64
C GLY A 172 26.22 -57.75 57.12
N LEU A 173 25.66 -58.53 56.19
CA LEU A 173 24.90 -59.74 56.51
C LEU A 173 25.77 -60.84 57.13
N GLU A 174 27.02 -60.99 56.67
CA GLU A 174 27.98 -61.92 57.26
C GLU A 174 28.30 -61.56 58.71
N GLN A 175 28.44 -60.26 59.01
CA GLN A 175 28.68 -59.78 60.36
C GLN A 175 27.48 -60.02 61.28
N GLU A 176 26.25 -59.74 60.82
CA GLU A 176 25.02 -60.03 61.55
C GLU A 176 24.87 -61.54 61.83
N LEU A 177 25.17 -62.39 60.84
CA LEU A 177 25.15 -63.84 61.01
C LEU A 177 26.17 -64.33 62.05
N GLU A 178 27.37 -63.75 62.10
CA GLU A 178 28.36 -64.14 63.11
C GLU A 178 27.95 -63.70 64.52
N LEU A 179 27.34 -62.52 64.66
CA LEU A 179 26.75 -62.07 65.92
C LEU A 179 25.64 -63.01 66.38
N LEU A 180 24.69 -63.33 65.51
CA LEU A 180 23.58 -64.23 65.84
C LEU A 180 24.07 -65.64 66.18
N ARG A 181 25.10 -66.13 65.49
CA ARG A 181 25.76 -67.40 65.82
C ARG A 181 26.39 -67.35 67.21
N LYS A 182 27.03 -66.24 67.58
CA LYS A 182 27.60 -66.05 68.90
C LYS A 182 26.51 -66.05 69.98
N GLU A 183 25.45 -65.27 69.80
CA GLU A 183 24.31 -65.25 70.71
C GLU A 183 23.68 -66.65 70.86
N CYS A 184 23.51 -67.39 69.77
CA CYS A 184 23.03 -68.77 69.81
C CYS A 184 23.98 -69.70 70.58
N ARG A 185 25.31 -69.50 70.49
CA ARG A 185 26.29 -70.26 71.28
C ARG A 185 26.17 -69.92 72.77
N ASP A 186 26.08 -68.63 73.09
CA ASP A 186 25.98 -68.14 74.46
C ASP A 186 24.69 -68.63 75.14
N LEU A 187 23.53 -68.52 74.45
CA LEU A 187 22.25 -69.04 74.92
C LEU A 187 22.27 -70.57 75.13
N ARG A 188 22.96 -71.33 74.28
CA ARG A 188 23.13 -72.78 74.50
C ARG A 188 23.95 -73.08 75.75
N ILE A 189 25.00 -72.30 76.00
CA ILE A 189 25.83 -72.44 77.21
C ILE A 189 24.99 -72.14 78.46
N GLU A 190 24.20 -71.07 78.44
CA GLU A 190 23.28 -70.74 79.54
C GLU A 190 22.21 -71.81 79.76
N LEU A 191 21.58 -72.32 78.70
CA LEU A 191 20.62 -73.42 78.78
C LEU A 191 21.24 -74.66 79.44
N GLN A 192 22.48 -75.00 79.06
CA GLN A 192 23.19 -76.14 79.63
C GLN A 192 23.54 -75.93 81.11
N LYS A 193 23.91 -74.70 81.50
CA LYS A 193 24.13 -74.34 82.90
C LYS A 193 22.83 -74.42 83.71
N ALA A 194 21.72 -73.89 83.20
CA ALA A 194 20.41 -73.94 83.84
C ALA A 194 19.97 -75.39 84.12
N LYS A 195 20.16 -76.30 83.15
CA LYS A 195 19.90 -77.74 83.32
C LYS A 195 20.74 -78.43 84.39
N GLN A 196 21.93 -77.92 84.72
CA GLN A 196 22.78 -78.46 85.78
C GLN A 196 22.49 -77.89 87.16
N THR A 197 21.73 -76.78 87.23
CA THR A 197 21.46 -76.07 88.50
C THR A 197 20.11 -76.47 89.13
N ASP A 198 19.31 -77.30 88.45
CA ASP A 198 17.99 -77.75 88.92
C ASP A 198 17.82 -79.28 88.75
N PRO A 199 18.28 -80.11 89.71
CA PRO A 199 18.14 -81.56 89.65
C PRO A 199 16.87 -82.02 90.38
N SER A 200 15.68 -81.71 89.86
CA SER A 200 14.47 -82.41 90.28
C SER A 200 13.36 -82.37 89.22
N LEU A 201 13.40 -83.33 88.30
CA LEU A 201 12.29 -84.19 87.84
C LEU A 201 12.66 -84.76 86.46
N ASP A 202 13.44 -85.83 86.49
CA ASP A 202 13.33 -86.90 85.48
C ASP A 202 11.93 -87.52 85.61
N ASP A 203 11.18 -87.58 84.52
CA ASP A 203 10.96 -88.83 83.77
C ASP A 203 9.67 -88.79 82.94
N ASN A 204 9.74 -89.48 81.81
CA ASN A 204 8.66 -89.93 80.94
C ASN A 204 7.94 -88.88 80.07
N LEU A 205 8.23 -88.97 78.76
CA LEU A 205 7.23 -89.34 77.75
C LEU A 205 7.95 -89.75 76.44
N ASN A 206 8.16 -91.05 76.29
CA ASN A 206 8.36 -91.68 74.99
C ASN A 206 7.06 -91.51 74.17
N CYS A 207 7.11 -90.80 73.05
CA CYS A 207 6.13 -90.97 71.98
C CYS A 207 6.86 -91.18 70.66
N ARG A 208 6.67 -92.40 70.15
CA ARG A 208 7.12 -92.93 68.88
C ARG A 208 6.46 -92.21 67.70
N ASP A 209 7.14 -92.34 66.56
CA ASP A 209 6.63 -92.30 65.19
C ASP A 209 6.29 -90.93 64.57
N LEU A 210 7.12 -90.52 63.59
CA LEU A 210 6.65 -90.02 62.29
C LEU A 210 7.78 -90.16 61.24
N GLN A 211 7.86 -91.36 60.69
CA GLN A 211 7.81 -91.65 59.25
C GLN A 211 8.56 -90.72 58.28
N ARG A 212 9.67 -91.27 57.76
CA ARG A 212 10.20 -91.12 56.41
C ARG A 212 9.11 -90.78 55.37
N LEU A 213 9.19 -89.60 54.75
CA LEU A 213 8.58 -89.32 53.45
C LEU A 213 9.63 -88.74 52.50
N SER A 214 10.05 -89.61 51.59
CA SER A 214 10.72 -89.31 50.34
C SER A 214 9.82 -88.49 49.40
N VAL A 215 10.42 -87.49 48.75
CA VAL A 215 10.22 -87.04 47.35
C VAL A 215 8.79 -86.89 46.85
N SER A 216 8.42 -85.66 46.46
CA SER A 216 7.58 -85.42 45.28
C SER A 216 7.99 -84.12 44.59
N ARG A 217 8.48 -84.31 43.37
CA ARG A 217 8.74 -83.33 42.31
C ARG A 217 7.42 -83.18 41.55
N SER A 218 6.91 -81.97 41.38
CA SER A 218 5.80 -81.71 40.46
C SER A 218 5.90 -80.29 39.90
N HIS A 219 6.08 -80.26 38.58
CA HIS A 219 5.79 -79.22 37.58
C HIS A 219 6.14 -77.76 37.84
#